data_AF-A0A9Q0WS01-F1
#
_entry.id   AF-A0A9Q0WS01-F1
#
_cell.length_a   1.000
_cell.length_b   1.000
_cell.length_c   1.000
_cell.angle_alpha   90.00
_cell.angle_beta   90.00
_cell.angle_gamma   90.00
#
_symmetry.space_group_name_H-M   'P 1'
#
loop_
_entity.id
_entity.type
_entity.pdbx_description
1 polymer ?
#
loop_
_entity_poly.entity_id
_entity_poly.type
_entity_poly.pdbx_seq_one_letter_code
_entity_poly.pdbx_strand_id
1 'polypeptide(L)' 'MIKGNRRTPEKFVGKEAIITSQCLNGWYLLKIIGSGEDVRLQYRSLRKILSSEAIEDRCASHPIQNNS' A
#
# COMPACT_ATOMS: atom_id res chain seq x y z
N MET A 1 -7.41 0.81 1.47
CA MET A 1 -8.04 -0.38 0.88
C MET A 1 -7.00 -1.20 0.14
N ILE A 2 -7.03 -2.53 0.25
CA ILE A 2 -6.12 -3.41 -0.49
C ILE A 2 -6.70 -3.63 -1.90
N LYS A 3 -6.05 -3.09 -2.92
CA LYS A 3 -6.49 -3.20 -4.33
C LYS A 3 -6.12 -4.56 -4.94
N GLY A 4 -5.03 -5.15 -4.45
CA GLY A 4 -4.52 -6.41 -4.95
C GLY A 4 -3.67 -6.29 -6.22
N ASN A 5 -2.89 -7.34 -6.48
CA ASN A 5 -2.15 -7.58 -7.71
C ASN A 5 -1.98 -9.10 -7.89
N ARG A 6 -1.31 -9.56 -8.96
CA ARG A 6 -1.02 -11.00 -9.19
C ARG A 6 -0.32 -11.74 -8.03
N ARG A 7 0.30 -11.02 -7.10
CA ARG A 7 1.01 -11.57 -5.92
C ARG A 7 0.23 -11.39 -4.62
N THR A 8 -0.91 -10.71 -4.63
CA THR A 8 -1.73 -10.47 -3.46
C THR A 8 -2.78 -11.56 -3.37
N PRO A 9 -2.87 -12.31 -2.26
CA PRO A 9 -3.95 -13.27 -2.05
C PRO A 9 -5.31 -12.60 -2.16
N GLU A 10 -6.22 -13.17 -2.94
CA GLU A 10 -7.58 -12.63 -3.12
C GLU A 10 -8.34 -12.47 -1.80
N LYS A 11 -8.03 -13.29 -0.78
CA LYS A 11 -8.59 -13.18 0.58
C LYS A 11 -8.39 -11.80 1.23
N PHE A 12 -7.36 -11.05 0.81
CA PHE A 12 -7.08 -9.72 1.32
C PHE A 12 -7.54 -8.60 0.38
N VAL A 13 -7.85 -8.91 -0.88
CA VAL A 13 -8.29 -7.91 -1.86
C VAL A 13 -9.69 -7.40 -1.47
N GLY A 14 -9.89 -6.09 -1.57
CA GLY A 14 -11.12 -5.43 -1.14
C GLY A 14 -11.26 -5.25 0.37
N LYS A 15 -10.33 -5.80 1.18
CA LYS A 15 -10.32 -5.57 2.63
C LYS A 15 -9.76 -4.19 2.97
N GLU A 16 -10.29 -3.65 4.05
CA GLU A 16 -9.75 -2.45 4.68
C GLU A 16 -8.67 -2.86 5.66
N ALA A 17 -7.59 -2.08 5.68
CA ALA A 17 -6.44 -2.37 6.50
C ALA A 17 -5.75 -1.06 6.86
N ILE A 18 -5.21 -1.00 8.07
CA ILE A 18 -4.39 0.11 8.56
C ILE A 18 -2.91 -0.22 8.37
N ILE A 19 -2.11 0.76 7.97
CA ILE A 19 -0.66 0.60 7.95
C ILE A 19 -0.16 0.73 9.39
N THR A 20 0.46 -0.33 9.91
CA THR A 20 1.02 -0.35 11.27
C THR A 20 2.51 -0.09 11.26
N SER A 21 3.21 -0.44 10.19
CA SER A 21 4.64 -0.22 10.08
C SER A 21 5.09 -0.09 8.62
N GLN A 22 6.10 0.74 8.39
CA GLN A 22 6.77 0.86 7.09
C GLN A 22 8.04 0.04 7.08
N CYS A 23 8.20 -0.81 6.07
CA CYS A 23 9.43 -1.57 5.81
C CYS A 23 10.20 -0.96 4.64
N LEU A 24 11.34 -1.58 4.30
CA LEU A 24 12.18 -1.22 3.16
C LEU A 24 11.49 -1.53 1.81
N ASN A 25 11.91 -0.85 0.76
CA ASN A 25 11.48 -1.10 -0.63
C ASN A 25 9.96 -0.97 -0.87
N GLY A 26 9.31 -0.05 -0.15
CA GLY A 26 7.89 0.22 -0.32
C GLY A 26 6.97 -0.91 0.17
N TRP A 27 7.49 -1.82 1.00
CA TRP A 27 6.68 -2.78 1.77
C TRP A 27 6.13 -2.13 3.03
N TYR A 28 4.89 -2.46 3.36
CA TYR A 28 4.20 -1.98 4.55
C TYR A 28 3.60 -3.17 5.27
N LEU A 29 3.69 -3.17 6.60
CA LEU A 29 2.90 -4.04 7.44
C LEU A 29 1.53 -3.40 7.60
N LEU A 30 0.51 -4.15 7.23
CA LEU A 30 -0.88 -3.76 7.38
C LEU A 30 -1.57 -4.67 8.37
N LYS A 31 -2.51 -4.12 9.13
CA LYS A 31 -3.43 -4.87 9.97
C LYS A 31 -4.83 -4.77 9.38
N ILE A 32 -5.42 -5.91 9.05
CA ILE A 32 -6.76 -5.99 8.46
C ILE A 32 -7.80 -5.54 9.48
N ILE A 33 -8.61 -4.55 9.11
CA ILE A 33 -9.74 -4.09 9.90
C ILE A 33 -10.85 -5.16 9.78
N GLY A 34 -11.26 -5.73 10.91
CA GLY A 34 -12.24 -6.82 10.99
C GLY A 34 -11.61 -8.14 11.43
N SER A 35 -10.58 -8.64 10.74
CA SER A 35 -9.94 -9.92 11.11
C SER A 35 -8.80 -9.75 12.12
N GLY A 36 -8.19 -8.58 12.19
CA GLY A 36 -7.02 -8.33 13.05
C GLY A 36 -5.71 -8.98 12.57
N GLU A 37 -5.75 -9.76 11.50
CA GLU A 37 -4.57 -10.36 10.87
C GLU A 37 -3.61 -9.30 10.34
N ASP A 38 -2.31 -9.59 10.46
CA ASP A 38 -1.25 -8.81 9.85
C ASP A 38 -0.85 -9.37 8.47
N VAL A 39 -0.63 -8.46 7.51
CA VAL A 39 -0.20 -8.80 6.17
C VAL A 39 0.82 -7.77 5.68
N ARG A 40 1.87 -8.24 5.01
CA ARG A 40 2.85 -7.35 4.38
C ARG A 40 2.52 -7.19 2.91
N LEU A 41 2.26 -5.96 2.48
CA LEU A 41 1.98 -5.63 1.08
C LEU A 41 2.76 -4.40 0.64
N GLN A 42 3.02 -4.32 -0.66
CA GLN A 42 3.63 -3.11 -1.23
C GLN A 42 2.60 -2.01 -1.41
N TYR A 43 3.05 -0.76 -1.26
CA TYR A 43 2.19 0.42 -1.40
C TYR A 43 1.40 0.45 -2.72
N ARG A 44 2.01 0.01 -3.83
CA ARG A 44 1.34 -0.07 -5.14
C ARG A 44 0.17 -1.05 -5.21
N SER A 45 0.11 -2.04 -4.31
CA SER A 45 -1.02 -2.96 -4.18
C SER A 45 -2.13 -2.37 -3.29
N LEU A 46 -1.88 -1.22 -2.68
CA LEU A 46 -2.81 -0.51 -1.81
C LEU A 46 -3.44 0.65 -2.59
N ARG A 47 -4.70 0.93 -2.30
CA ARG A 47 -5.40 2.14 -2.70
C ARG A 47 -5.68 2.95 -1.44
N LYS A 48 -5.12 4.15 -1.37
CA LYS A 48 -5.44 5.11 -0.31
C LYS A 48 -6.91 5.47 -0.44
N ILE A 49 -7.68 5.30 0.63
CA ILE A 49 -9.05 5.81 0.70
C ILE A 49 -8.89 7.27 1.07
N LEU A 50 -8.82 8.14 0.06
CA LEU A 50 -8.81 9.59 0.26
C LEU A 50 -10.27 10.03 0.38
N SER A 51 -10.67 10.49 1.56
CA SER A 51 -11.90 11.26 1.73
C SER A 51 -11.67 12.63 1.07
N SER A 52 -11.95 12.74 -0.23
CA SER A 52 -12.07 13.94 -1.11
C SER A 52 -11.14 15.16 -0.99
N GLU A 53 -10.24 15.28 -0.01
CA GLU A 53 -9.41 16.46 0.23
C GLU A 53 -7.99 16.03 0.63
N ALA A 54 -7.21 15.61 -0.36
CA ALA A 54 -5.75 15.73 -0.38
C ALA A 54 -5.24 15.10 -1.67
N ILE A 55 -5.55 15.77 -2.77
CA ILE A 55 -4.66 15.90 -3.91
C ILE A 55 -3.34 16.49 -3.40
N GLU A 56 -2.37 15.66 -3.03
CA GLU A 56 -0.99 15.89 -3.45
C GLU A 56 -0.15 14.62 -3.28
N ASP A 57 0.12 14.06 -4.45
CA ASP A 57 1.28 13.27 -4.78
C ASP A 57 2.56 13.89 -4.19
N ARG A 58 3.10 13.29 -3.11
CA ARG A 58 4.46 13.64 -2.65
C ARG A 58 5.34 12.44 -2.33
N CYS A 59 5.11 11.33 -3.02
CA CYS A 59 6.06 10.24 -3.00
C CYS A 59 5.95 9.34 -4.25
N ALA A 60 5.72 9.93 -5.42
CA ALA A 60 6.20 9.30 -6.64
C ALA A 60 7.73 9.44 -6.63
N SER A 61 8.40 8.31 -6.46
CA SER A 61 9.85 8.16 -6.52
C SER A 61 10.39 8.89 -7.76
N HIS A 62 11.29 9.87 -7.57
CA HIS A 62 12.11 10.34 -8.68
C HIS A 62 12.87 9.13 -9.24
N PRO A 63 12.73 8.77 -10.53
CA PRO A 63 13.59 7.78 -11.14
C PRO A 63 15.01 8.36 -11.15
N ILE A 64 15.96 7.53 -10.70
CA ILE A 64 17.40 7.77 -10.76
C ILE A 64 17.76 8.15 -12.20
N GLN A 65 18.15 9.41 -12.41
CA GLN A 65 18.57 9.90 -13.70
C GLN A 65 20.02 9.46 -13.92
N ASN A 66 20.18 8.33 -14.60
CA ASN A 66 21.45 7.90 -15.17
C ASN A 66 21.80 8.85 -16.32
N ASN A 67 22.94 9.52 -16.27
CA ASN A 67 23.57 10.05 -17.48
C ASN A 67 25.06 9.70 -17.48
N SER A 68 25.51 9.31 -18.67
CA SER A 68 26.82 8.79 -19.06
C SER A 68 28.00 9.72 -18.78
#